data_AF-A0A386JLZ8-F1
#
_entry.id   AF-A0A386JLZ8-F1
#
_cell.length_a   1.000
_cell.length_b   1.000
_cell.length_c   1.000
_cell.angle_alpha   90.00
_cell.angle_beta   90.00
_cell.angle_gamma   90.00
#
_symmetry.space_group_name_H-M   'P 1'
#
loop_
_entity.id
_entity.type
_entity.pdbx_description
1 polymer ?
#
loop_
_entity_poly.entity_id
_entity_poly.type
_entity_poly.pdbx_seq_one_letter_code
_entity_poly.pdbx_strand_id
1 'polypeptide(L)'
;MLIDLVKYPILTEKTTGLIEKNQYTFFVDMRLTKKHIKILIENLFNVQVLSVNTHRIPRKKKRIGFLEGSAASQNMLNSSKLVNLI
;
A
#
# COMPACT_ATOMS: atom_id res chain seq x y z
N MET A 1 1.57 -14.30 11.15
CA MET A 1 2.04 -13.41 12.24
C MET A 1 1.81 -11.96 11.82
N LEU A 2 1.86 -10.99 12.75
CA LEU A 2 1.60 -9.58 12.46
C LEU A 2 2.50 -8.99 11.34
N ILE A 3 3.69 -9.58 11.16
CA ILE A 3 4.69 -9.25 10.13
C ILE A 3 4.17 -9.43 8.70
N ASP A 4 3.24 -10.37 8.46
CA ASP A 4 2.78 -10.74 7.12
C ASP A 4 1.82 -9.70 6.50
N LEU A 5 1.38 -8.72 7.31
CA LEU A 5 0.35 -7.75 6.92
C LEU A 5 0.90 -6.52 6.21
N VAL A 6 2.19 -6.20 6.42
CA VAL A 6 2.93 -5.18 5.66
C VAL A 6 3.72 -5.88 4.57
N LYS A 7 3.44 -5.59 3.29
CA LYS A 7 4.02 -6.32 2.17
C LYS A 7 5.37 -5.74 1.73
N TYR A 8 5.38 -4.49 1.26
CA TYR A 8 6.60 -3.82 0.78
C TYR A 8 6.40 -2.29 0.65
N PRO A 9 7.49 -1.50 0.74
CA PRO A 9 7.47 -0.07 0.42
C PRO A 9 7.36 0.16 -1.08
N ILE A 10 6.79 1.30 -1.48
CA ILE A 10 6.63 1.66 -2.89
C ILE A 10 7.71 2.64 -3.29
N LEU A 11 8.48 2.26 -4.31
CA LEU A 11 9.52 3.10 -4.88
C LEU A 11 9.11 3.56 -6.28
N THR A 12 8.83 4.85 -6.39
CA THR A 12 8.48 5.60 -7.61
C THR A 12 8.98 7.03 -7.42
N GLU A 13 9.17 7.81 -8.48
CA GLU A 13 9.61 9.22 -8.38
C GLU A 13 8.75 10.03 -7.40
N LYS A 14 7.43 9.82 -7.43
CA LYS A 14 6.49 10.46 -6.51
C LYS A 14 6.76 10.08 -5.06
N THR A 15 7.02 8.80 -4.77
CA THR A 15 7.28 8.37 -3.39
C THR A 15 8.66 8.81 -2.92
N THR A 16 9.65 8.91 -3.80
CA THR A 16 10.95 9.52 -3.48
C THR A 16 10.78 10.97 -3.03
N GLY A 17 10.02 11.80 -3.75
CA GLY A 17 9.74 13.18 -3.34
C GLY A 17 8.88 13.31 -2.06
N LEU A 18 8.16 12.24 -1.67
CA LEU A 18 7.44 12.19 -0.40
C LEU A 18 8.37 11.84 0.76
N ILE A 19 9.39 11.01 0.53
CA ILE A 19 10.39 10.67 1.55
C ILE A 19 11.15 11.93 2.00
N GLU A 20 11.44 12.86 1.09
CA GLU A 20 12.03 14.17 1.45
C GLU A 20 11.15 14.98 2.41
N LYS A 21 9.85 14.68 2.46
CA LYS A 21 8.86 15.29 3.37
C LYS A 21 8.53 14.40 4.56
N ASN A 22 9.35 13.38 4.84
CA ASN A 22 9.14 12.34 5.86
C ASN A 22 7.84 11.54 5.68
N GLN A 23 7.33 11.47 4.44
CA GLN A 23 6.13 10.69 4.14
C GLN A 23 6.50 9.38 3.45
N TYR A 24 5.99 8.28 3.98
CA TYR A 24 6.34 6.94 3.50
C TYR A 24 5.13 6.20 2.96
N THR A 25 5.31 5.47 1.85
CA THR A 25 4.22 4.74 1.20
C THR A 25 4.46 3.24 1.18
N PHE A 26 3.48 2.46 1.65
CA PHE A 26 3.55 1.01 1.77
C PHE A 26 2.35 0.32 1.12
N PHE A 27 2.57 -0.91 0.64
CA PHE A 27 1.51 -1.87 0.37
C PHE A 27 1.21 -2.67 1.63
N VAL A 28 -0.06 -2.66 2.06
CA VAL A 28 -0.54 -3.42 3.21
C VAL A 28 -1.72 -4.29 2.81
N ASP A 29 -2.08 -5.27 3.65
CA ASP A 29 -3.28 -6.07 3.46
C ASP A 29 -4.57 -5.22 3.49
N MET A 30 -5.51 -5.53 2.59
CA MET A 30 -6.79 -4.81 2.47
C MET A 30 -7.66 -4.85 3.73
N ARG A 31 -7.52 -5.90 4.56
CA ARG A 31 -8.33 -6.12 5.76
C ARG A 31 -7.98 -5.16 6.90
N LEU A 32 -6.86 -4.46 6.80
CA LEU A 32 -6.38 -3.55 7.83
C LEU A 32 -7.15 -2.23 7.86
N THR A 33 -7.52 -1.80 9.06
CA THR A 33 -8.08 -0.47 9.33
C THR A 33 -6.95 0.53 9.61
N LYS A 34 -7.23 1.84 9.48
CA LYS A 34 -6.23 2.90 9.75
C LYS A 34 -5.61 2.82 11.15
N LYS A 35 -6.42 2.47 12.16
CA LYS A 35 -5.95 2.32 13.55
C LYS A 35 -4.95 1.17 13.68
N HIS A 36 -5.26 0.02 13.07
CA HIS A 36 -4.36 -1.14 13.09
C HIS A 36 -3.06 -0.83 12.35
N ILE A 37 -3.12 -0.14 11.22
CA ILE A 37 -1.92 0.25 10.44
C ILE A 37 -1.00 1.16 11.26
N LYS A 38 -1.56 2.15 11.97
CA LYS A 38 -0.78 3.04 12.84
C LYS A 38 -0.01 2.24 13.89
N ILE A 39 -0.72 1.46 14.70
CA ILE A 39 -0.11 0.64 15.77
C ILE A 39 0.93 -0.33 15.22
N LEU A 40 0.64 -0.96 14.07
CA LEU A 40 1.53 -1.91 13.42
C LEU A 40 2.87 -1.28 13.03
N ILE A 41 2.83 -0.11 12.38
CA ILE A 41 4.03 0.61 11.91
C ILE A 41 4.81 1.19 13.09
N GLU A 42 4.11 1.78 14.06
CA GLU A 42 4.74 2.31 15.28
C GLU A 42 5.51 1.21 16.02
N ASN A 43 4.91 0.02 16.17
CA ASN A 43 5.56 -1.11 16.83
C ASN A 43 6.71 -1.73 16.01
N LEU A 44 6.56 -1.80 14.69
CA LEU A 44 7.55 -2.47 13.82
C LEU A 44 8.82 -1.65 13.65
N PHE A 45 8.69 -0.32 13.58
CA PHE A 45 9.81 0.60 13.33
C PHE A 45 10.17 1.48 14.53
N ASN A 46 9.41 1.38 15.63
CA ASN A 46 9.60 2.17 16.84
C ASN A 46 9.61 3.69 16.56
N VAL A 47 8.67 4.13 15.72
CA VAL A 47 8.47 5.53 15.30
C VAL A 47 7.11 6.04 15.74
N GLN A 48 6.89 7.36 15.71
CA GLN A 48 5.57 7.97 15.93
C GLN A 48 4.93 8.33 14.59
N VAL A 49 3.66 7.96 14.40
CA VAL A 49 2.91 8.27 13.17
C VAL A 49 1.87 9.36 13.44
N LEU A 50 1.93 10.47 12.72
CA LEU A 50 1.00 11.59 12.90
C LEU A 50 -0.36 11.24 12.30
N SER A 51 -0.36 10.80 11.04
CA SER A 51 -1.59 10.43 10.36
C SER A 51 -1.40 9.35 9.30
N VAL A 52 -2.50 8.65 9.00
CA VAL A 52 -2.50 7.56 8.02
C VAL A 52 -3.52 7.82 6.93
N ASN A 53 -3.02 7.89 5.71
CA ASN A 53 -3.81 7.97 4.50
C ASN A 53 -3.82 6.62 3.78
N THR A 54 -4.98 6.21 3.27
CA THR A 54 -5.13 4.89 2.65
C THR A 54 -5.91 4.99 1.36
N HIS A 55 -5.45 4.32 0.31
CA HIS A 55 -6.07 4.35 -1.01
C HIS A 55 -6.17 2.94 -1.62
N ARG A 56 -7.32 2.60 -2.20
CA ARG A 56 -7.53 1.33 -2.89
C ARG A 56 -7.28 1.51 -4.39
N ILE A 57 -6.37 0.72 -4.95
CA ILE A 57 -6.05 0.79 -6.38
C ILE A 57 -7.22 0.23 -7.20
N PRO A 58 -7.73 0.97 -8.20
CA PRO A 58 -8.78 0.47 -9.07
C PRO A 58 -8.28 -0.69 -9.96
N ARG A 59 -9.20 -1.55 -10.38
CA ARG A 59 -8.89 -2.66 -11.28
C ARG A 59 -8.53 -2.13 -12.68
N LYS A 60 -7.34 -2.48 -13.18
CA LYS A 60 -6.96 -2.20 -14.57
C LYS A 60 -7.51 -3.29 -15.48
N LYS A 61 -8.44 -2.90 -16.35
CA LYS A 61 -8.89 -3.73 -17.48
C LYS A 61 -7.74 -3.80 -18.49
N LYS A 62 -7.42 -4.99 -18.97
CA LYS A 62 -6.40 -5.22 -20.00
C LYS A 62 -7.00 -6.08 -21.10
N ARG A 63 -6.80 -5.68 -22.34
CA ARG A 63 -7.24 -6.43 -23.52
C ARG A 63 -6.03 -7.10 -24.17
N ILE A 64 -6.20 -8.36 -24.54
CA ILE A 64 -5.20 -9.12 -25.30
C ILE A 64 -5.94 -9.69 -26.52
N GLY A 65 -5.73 -9.08 -27.69
CA GLY A 65 -6.47 -9.43 -28.91
C GLY A 65 -7.98 -9.18 -28.77
N PHE A 66 -8.79 -10.21 -28.97
CA PHE A 66 -10.26 -10.16 -28.83
C PHE A 66 -10.74 -10.42 -27.40
N LEU A 67 -9.87 -10.86 -26.49
CA LEU A 67 -10.24 -11.18 -25.12
C LEU A 67 -10.05 -9.96 -24.21
N GLU A 68 -11.11 -9.60 -23.49
CA GLU A 68 -11.05 -8.65 -22.39
C GLU A 68 -10.82 -9.39 -21.08
N GLY A 69 -9.81 -8.97 -20.33
CA GLY A 69 -9.49 -9.51 -19.01
C GLY A 69 -8.99 -8.44 -18.05
N SER A 70 -8.56 -8.88 -16.88
CA SER A 70 -7.79 -8.03 -15.95
C SER A 70 -6.33 -8.44 -15.98
N ALA A 71 -5.42 -7.49 -15.79
CA ALA A 71 -4.00 -7.81 -15.71
C ALA A 71 -3.72 -8.84 -14.59
N ALA A 72 -2.83 -9.82 -14.83
CA ALA A 72 -2.52 -10.86 -13.84
C ALA A 72 -1.92 -10.28 -12.54
N SER A 73 -1.12 -9.21 -12.64
CA SER A 73 -0.59 -8.47 -11.48
C SER A 73 -1.69 -7.85 -10.59
N GLN A 74 -2.92 -7.75 -11.11
CA GLN A 74 -4.06 -7.19 -10.39
C GLN A 74 -4.53 -8.10 -9.25
N ASN A 75 -4.31 -9.42 -9.33
CA ASN A 75 -4.75 -10.35 -8.27
C ASN A 75 -4.01 -10.09 -6.95
N MET A 76 -2.70 -9.81 -7.01
CA MET A 76 -1.93 -9.37 -5.85
C MET A 76 -2.41 -7.99 -5.36
N LEU A 77 -2.65 -7.04 -6.27
CA LEU A 77 -3.10 -5.68 -5.94
C LEU A 77 -4.51 -5.65 -5.31
N ASN A 78 -5.40 -6.56 -5.71
CA ASN A 78 -6.78 -6.66 -5.20
C ASN A 78 -6.83 -7.00 -3.70
N SER A 79 -5.82 -7.71 -3.20
CA SER A 79 -5.68 -8.11 -1.79
C SER A 79 -4.98 -7.04 -0.94
N SER A 80 -4.53 -5.94 -1.54
CA SER A 80 -3.71 -4.94 -0.85
C SER A 80 -4.20 -3.51 -1.06
N LYS A 81 -3.91 -2.65 -0.07
CA LYS A 81 -4.21 -1.23 -0.10
C LYS A 81 -2.92 -0.43 -0.02
N LEU A 82 -2.90 0.72 -0.69
CA LEU A 82 -1.83 1.71 -0.56
C LEU A 82 -2.03 2.48 0.74
N VAL A 83 -0.96 2.65 1.49
CA VAL A 83 -0.93 3.47 2.70
C VAL A 83 0.15 4.51 2.53
N ASN A 84 -0.18 5.77 2.77
CA ASN A 84 0.78 6.84 2.99
C ASN A 84 0.75 7.20 4.49
N LEU A 85 1.92 7.23 5.10
CA LEU A 85 2.15 7.62 6.49
C LEU A 85 2.77 9.02 6.49
N ILE A 86 2.20 9.91 7.30
CA ILE A 86 2.67 11.28 7.54
C ILE A 86 3.06 11.38 9.01
#